data_AF-A0AAD5D9T9-F1
#
_entry.id   AF-A0AAD5D9T9-F1
#
_cell.length_a   1.000
_cell.length_b   1.000
_cell.length_c   1.000
_cell.angle_alpha   90.00
_cell.angle_beta   90.00
_cell.angle_gamma   90.00
#
_symmetry.space_group_name_H-M   'P 1'
#
loop_
_entity.id
_entity.type
_entity.pdbx_description
1 polymer ?
#
loop_
_entity_poly.entity_id
_entity_poly.type
_entity_poly.pdbx_seq_one_letter_code
_entity_poly.pdbx_strand_id
1 'polypeptide(L)' 'MDPQTPVHKDDADEDDDNVKQLKQCSSIYLSLQDCLVNSNRNWKACQKEVQDLRACNERLQQNARRNKDGGN' A
#
# COMPACT_ATOMS: atom_id res chain seq x y z
N MET A 1 5.88 -14.49 41.47
CA MET A 1 5.35 -13.12 41.29
C MET A 1 5.51 -12.74 39.82
N ASP A 2 4.38 -12.60 39.12
CA ASP A 2 4.16 -11.87 37.85
C ASP A 2 4.37 -10.33 38.13
N PRO A 3 4.60 -9.40 37.16
CA PRO A 3 3.83 -9.34 35.92
C PRO A 3 4.48 -9.05 34.57
N GLN A 4 3.92 -9.75 33.57
CA GLN A 4 3.48 -9.26 32.26
C GLN A 4 4.37 -8.22 31.56
N THR A 5 4.96 -8.64 30.45
CA THR A 5 4.98 -7.76 29.27
C THR A 5 4.67 -8.62 28.05
N PRO A 6 3.51 -8.43 27.39
CA PRO A 6 3.27 -9.03 26.09
C PRO A 6 4.29 -8.40 25.13
N VAL A 7 5.31 -9.19 24.78
CA VAL A 7 6.26 -8.87 23.71
C VAL A 7 5.42 -8.57 22.48
N HIS A 8 5.48 -7.32 22.01
CA HIS A 8 4.74 -6.79 20.88
C HIS A 8 4.60 -7.84 19.77
N LYS A 9 3.40 -8.39 19.74
CA LYS A 9 2.83 -9.14 18.63
C LYS A 9 2.15 -8.07 17.78
N ASP A 10 2.31 -8.16 16.46
CA ASP A 10 1.61 -7.38 15.45
C ASP A 10 2.19 -5.98 15.13
N ASP A 11 3.33 -5.91 14.42
CA ASP A 11 3.71 -4.71 13.63
C ASP A 11 4.76 -5.00 12.53
N ALA A 12 5.01 -6.26 12.15
CA ALA A 12 6.09 -6.61 11.20
C ALA A 12 5.66 -7.45 9.99
N ASP A 13 4.38 -7.79 9.85
CA ASP A 13 3.86 -8.56 8.70
C ASP A 13 2.80 -7.81 7.88
N GLU A 14 2.36 -6.61 8.31
CA GLU A 14 1.41 -5.79 7.54
C GLU A 14 2.09 -4.87 6.50
N ASP A 15 3.42 -4.69 6.55
CA ASP A 15 4.15 -3.78 5.67
C ASP A 15 4.51 -4.39 4.29
N ASP A 16 4.55 -5.72 4.15
CA ASP A 16 5.01 -6.36 2.90
C ASP A 16 3.86 -6.66 1.91
N ASP A 17 2.62 -6.78 2.41
CA ASP A 17 1.44 -6.91 1.54
C ASP A 17 1.14 -5.60 0.79
N ASN A 18 1.54 -4.45 1.35
CA ASN A 18 1.51 -3.18 0.63
C ASN A 18 2.43 -3.25 -0.60
N VAL A 19 3.63 -3.80 -0.45
CA VAL A 19 4.63 -3.90 -1.53
C VAL A 19 4.24 -4.94 -2.60
N LYS A 20 3.57 -6.04 -2.24
CA LYS A 20 3.07 -7.03 -3.22
C LYS A 20 1.91 -6.50 -4.06
N GLN A 21 1.01 -5.71 -3.46
CA GLN A 21 -0.07 -5.02 -4.19
C GLN A 21 0.48 -4.00 -5.18
N LEU A 22 1.65 -3.42 -4.91
CA LEU A 22 2.29 -2.49 -5.82
C LEU A 22 2.62 -3.10 -7.18
N LYS A 23 2.66 -4.42 -7.43
CA LYS A 23 3.07 -4.90 -8.78
C LYS A 23 2.27 -4.26 -9.94
N GLN A 24 0.95 -4.12 -9.82
CA GLN A 24 0.13 -3.47 -10.85
C GLN A 24 0.10 -1.94 -10.74
N CYS A 25 0.28 -1.39 -9.53
CA CYS A 25 0.30 0.07 -9.29
C CYS A 25 1.71 0.66 -9.17
N SER A 26 2.74 -0.14 -9.48
CA SER A 26 4.15 0.12 -9.17
C SER A 26 4.64 1.34 -9.92
N SER A 27 4.27 1.45 -11.19
CA SER A 27 4.58 2.62 -12.02
C SER A 27 4.03 3.92 -11.42
N ILE A 28 2.83 3.88 -10.84
CA ILE A 28 2.20 5.04 -10.20
C ILE A 28 2.90 5.36 -8.88
N TYR A 29 3.25 4.33 -8.10
CA TYR A 29 3.99 4.51 -6.86
C TYR A 29 5.39 5.07 -7.07
N LEU A 30 6.11 4.62 -8.11
CA LEU A 30 7.38 5.21 -8.51
C LEU A 30 7.20 6.67 -8.93
N SER A 31 6.15 6.99 -9.70
CA SER A 31 5.82 8.37 -10.06
C SER A 31 5.52 9.24 -8.84
N LEU A 32 4.80 8.71 -7.84
CA LEU A 32 4.57 9.38 -6.56
C LEU A 32 5.89 9.60 -5.80
N GLN A 33 6.77 8.61 -5.79
CA GLN A 33 8.06 8.67 -5.13
C GLN A 33 8.94 9.76 -5.77
N ASP A 34 9.01 9.81 -7.09
CA ASP A 34 9.68 10.89 -7.85
C ASP A 34 9.09 12.26 -7.53
N CYS A 35 7.76 12.39 -7.50
CA CYS A 35 7.11 13.65 -7.15
C CYS A 35 7.44 14.08 -5.70
N LEU A 36 7.44 13.14 -4.75
CA LEU A 36 7.80 13.42 -3.36
C LEU A 36 9.26 13.86 -3.23
N VAL A 37 10.19 13.25 -3.97
CA VAL A 37 11.59 13.70 -4.00
C VAL A 37 11.69 15.13 -4.52
N ASN A 38 10.99 15.45 -5.61
CA ASN A 38 11.02 16.78 -6.23
C ASN A 38 10.24 17.84 -5.43
N SER A 39 9.28 17.45 -4.61
CA SER A 39 8.40 18.37 -3.86
C SER A 39 8.73 18.45 -2.37
N ASN A 40 9.96 18.11 -1.97
CA ASN A 40 10.38 18.11 -0.56
C ASN A 40 9.45 17.29 0.34
N ARG A 41 9.06 16.11 -0.14
CA ARG A 41 8.10 15.16 0.44
C ARG A 41 6.69 15.73 0.66
N ASN A 42 6.31 16.76 -0.08
CA ASN A 42 4.96 17.32 -0.02
C ASN A 42 3.96 16.48 -0.83
N TRP A 43 3.31 15.52 -0.19
CA TRP A 43 2.29 14.67 -0.83
C TRP A 43 1.09 15.46 -1.39
N LYS A 44 0.81 16.67 -0.87
CA LYS A 44 -0.25 17.54 -1.40
C LYS A 44 0.11 18.11 -2.78
N ALA A 45 1.40 18.29 -3.08
CA ALA A 45 1.85 18.69 -4.41
C ALA A 45 1.72 17.53 -5.42
N CYS A 46 1.80 16.29 -4.94
CA CYS A 46 1.67 15.05 -5.71
C CYS A 46 0.24 14.51 -5.74
N GLN A 47 -0.75 15.40 -5.66
CA GLN A 47 -2.15 15.01 -5.49
C GLN A 47 -2.65 14.11 -6.64
N LYS A 48 -2.10 14.29 -7.85
CA LYS A 48 -2.44 13.48 -9.01
C LYS A 48 -1.97 12.04 -8.80
N GLU A 49 -0.71 11.84 -8.46
CA GLU A 49 -0.14 10.50 -8.24
C GLU A 49 -0.80 9.81 -7.04
N VAL A 50 -1.17 10.55 -6.00
CA VAL A 50 -1.93 10.03 -4.85
C VAL A 50 -3.33 9.54 -5.26
N GLN A 51 -4.04 10.29 -6.12
CA GLN A 51 -5.35 9.87 -6.62
C GLN A 51 -5.24 8.65 -7.52
N ASP A 52 -4.28 8.66 -8.45
CA ASP A 52 -4.04 7.54 -9.36
C ASP A 52 -3.67 6.26 -8.57
N LEU A 53 -2.85 6.40 -7.52
CA LEU A 53 -2.45 5.29 -6.67
C LEU A 53 -3.64 4.73 -5.89
N ARG A 54 -4.50 5.61 -5.34
CA ARG A 54 -5.72 5.20 -4.65
C ARG A 54 -6.66 4.43 -5.57
N ALA A 55 -6.94 4.97 -6.76
CA ALA A 55 -7.82 4.34 -7.74
C ALA A 55 -7.28 2.98 -8.20
N CYS A 56 -5.96 2.88 -8.36
CA CYS A 56 -5.31 1.63 -8.71
C CYS A 56 -5.44 0.58 -7.58
N ASN A 57 -5.18 0.97 -6.33
CA ASN A 57 -5.33 0.10 -5.17
C ASN A 57 -6.78 -0.36 -4.94
N GLU A 58 -7.76 0.50 -5.20
CA GLU A 58 -9.19 0.14 -5.14
C GLU A 58 -9.55 -0.93 -6.18
N ARG A 59 -9.03 -0.82 -7.40
CA ARG A 59 -9.21 -1.83 -8.45
C ARG A 59 -8.54 -3.16 -8.09
N LEU A 60 -7.36 -3.13 -7.48
CA LEU A 60 -6.69 -4.34 -7.03
C LEU A 60 -7.48 -5.08 -5.95
N GLN A 61 -8.01 -4.34 -4.98
CA GLN A 61 -8.85 -4.92 -3.94
C GLN A 61 -10.12 -5.55 -4.53
N GLN A 62 -10.75 -4.89 -5.52
CA GLN A 62 -11.89 -5.46 -6.23
C GLN A 62 -11.51 -6.72 -7.02
N ASN A 63 -10.37 -6.72 -7.71
CA ASN A 63 -9.87 -7.87 -8.46
C ASN A 63 -9.51 -9.04 -7.54
N ALA A 64 -8.88 -8.77 -6.39
CA ALA A 64 -8.57 -9.79 -5.39
C ALA A 64 -9.83 -10.44 -4.82
N ARG A 65 -10.89 -9.64 -4.58
CA ARG A 65 -12.21 -10.16 -4.17
C ARG A 65 -12.86 -11.02 -5.25
N ARG A 66 -12.79 -10.61 -6.52
CA ARG A 66 -13.32 -11.41 -7.65
C ARG A 66 -12.55 -12.72 -7.85
N ASN A 67 -11.22 -12.68 -7.75
CA ASN A 67 -10.38 -13.85 -7.98
C ASN A 67 -10.56 -14.92 -6.88
N LYS A 68 -10.92 -14.51 -5.66
CA LYS A 68 -11.17 -15.41 -4.53
C LYS A 68 -12.44 -16.27 -4.69
N ASP A 69 -13.39 -15.84 -5.51
CA ASP A 69 -14.67 -16.55 -5.76
C ASP A 69 -14.61 -17.51 -6.97
N GLY A 70 -13.51 -17.46 -7.75
CA GLY A 70 -13.32 -18.27 -8.97
C GLY A 70 -12.41 -19.50 -8.82
N GLY A 71 -12.08 -19.89 -7.59
CA GLY A 71 -11.29 -21.10 -7.30
C GLY A 71 -12.19 -22.33 -7.24
N ASN A 72 -12.49 -22.92 -8.40
CA ASN A 72 -13.15 -24.23 -8.55
C ASN A 72 -12.16 -25.37 -8.28
#